data_AF-A0A3B8M4S1-F1
#
_entry.id   AF-A0A3B8M4S1-F1
#
_cell.length_a   1.000
_cell.length_b   1.000
_cell.length_c   1.000
_cell.angle_alpha   90.00
_cell.angle_beta   90.00
_cell.angle_gamma   90.00
#
_symmetry.space_group_name_H-M   'P 1'
#
loop_
_entity.id
_entity.type
_entity.pdbx_description
1 polymer ?
#
loop_
_entity_poly.entity_id
_entity_poly.type
_entity_poly.pdbx_seq_one_letter_code
_entity_poly.pdbx_strand_id
1 'polypeptide(L)'
;MPIVLDRRIPVPALLDPSVFVVHRASGAESPVDCATLAPADEAEERRTILLVGEFASDGDSPVGVEIVGTLLTDEGVDAKGALVETVVPLAAGPSIVLAEHYLMSELPTGSTDKCPADTDHIIKTTWEGGVSGPGGTDLDESHRLGTTVEYASGEVRVATLLADAFDNDNHVEFCMSAPGEPAAITAGSGLYEDPNGDLNVLHTQVVINASR
;
A
#
# COMPACT_ATOMS: atom_id res chain seq x y z
N MET A 1 2.14 13.05 2.34
CA MET A 1 1.82 12.48 1.02
C MET A 1 2.57 11.17 0.87
N PRO A 2 1.87 10.04 0.96
CA PRO A 2 2.46 8.72 0.70
C PRO A 2 2.82 8.58 -0.79
N ILE A 3 3.93 7.90 -1.06
CA ILE A 3 4.24 7.33 -2.37
C ILE A 3 4.52 5.83 -2.19
N VAL A 4 4.02 5.01 -3.11
CA VAL A 4 4.23 3.57 -3.08
C VAL A 4 5.17 3.19 -4.23
N LEU A 5 6.24 2.48 -3.89
CA LEU A 5 7.24 2.00 -4.83
C LEU A 5 6.98 0.53 -5.20
N ASP A 6 7.33 0.18 -6.43
CA ASP A 6 7.26 -1.21 -6.92
C ASP A 6 8.33 -2.11 -6.28
N ARG A 7 9.26 -1.53 -5.50
CA ARG A 7 10.34 -2.22 -4.77
C ARG A 7 10.42 -1.76 -3.32
N ARG A 8 10.93 -2.64 -2.45
CA ARG A 8 11.18 -2.34 -1.04
C ARG A 8 12.45 -1.51 -0.85
N ILE A 9 12.44 -0.67 0.18
CA ILE A 9 13.54 0.17 0.63
C ILE A 9 14.27 -0.54 1.78
N PRO A 10 15.62 -0.53 1.80
CA PRO A 10 16.39 -1.24 2.83
C PRO A 10 16.35 -0.56 4.19
N VAL A 11 16.51 -1.36 5.25
CA VAL A 11 16.71 -0.88 6.63
C VAL A 11 18.14 -1.11 7.13
N PRO A 12 18.75 -0.12 7.82
CA PRO A 12 18.19 1.20 8.09
C PRO A 12 18.19 2.08 6.83
N ALA A 13 17.04 2.69 6.53
CA ALA A 13 16.93 3.66 5.45
C ALA A 13 17.21 5.05 5.99
N LEU A 14 18.24 5.71 5.46
CA LEU A 14 18.39 7.15 5.62
C LEU A 14 17.74 7.82 4.41
N LEU A 15 16.47 8.15 4.55
CA LEU A 15 15.74 8.87 3.50
C LEU A 15 16.13 10.35 3.58
N ASP A 16 16.93 10.80 2.62
CA ASP A 16 17.24 12.22 2.44
C ASP A 16 16.05 12.87 1.70
N PRO A 17 15.33 13.83 2.32
CA PRO A 17 14.20 14.49 1.68
C PRO A 17 14.55 15.16 0.34
N SER A 18 15.81 15.60 0.17
CA SER A 18 16.27 16.26 -1.07
C SER A 18 16.35 15.33 -2.28
N VAL A 19 16.22 14.01 -2.07
CA VAL A 19 16.11 13.01 -3.13
C VAL A 19 14.76 13.06 -3.84
N PHE A 20 13.75 13.70 -3.23
CA PHE A 20 12.39 13.76 -3.74
C PHE A 20 12.02 15.19 -4.15
N VAL A 21 11.34 15.32 -5.28
CA VAL A 21 10.71 16.57 -5.73
C VAL A 21 9.25 16.29 -6.03
N VAL A 22 8.37 17.13 -5.48
CA VAL A 22 6.93 17.05 -5.78
C VAL A 22 6.60 18.03 -6.89
N HIS A 23 6.04 17.51 -7.97
CA HIS A 23 5.58 18.28 -9.11
C HIS A 23 4.12 18.71 -8.90
N ARG A 24 3.81 19.98 -9.16
CA ARG A 24 2.45 20.51 -9.09
C ARG A 24 1.84 20.71 -10.48
N ALA A 25 0.51 20.80 -10.54
CA ALA A 25 -0.24 20.99 -11.79
C ALA A 25 0.18 22.23 -12.58
N SER A 26 0.65 23.29 -11.90
CA SER A 26 1.18 24.52 -12.50
C SER A 26 2.55 24.35 -13.18
N GLY A 27 3.22 23.22 -12.94
CA GLY A 27 4.63 23.00 -13.29
C GLY A 27 5.62 23.53 -12.24
N ALA A 28 5.14 24.02 -11.11
CA ALA A 28 5.99 24.35 -9.97
C ALA A 28 6.45 23.09 -9.23
N GLU A 29 7.63 23.18 -8.61
CA GLU A 29 8.20 22.14 -7.76
C GLU A 29 8.06 22.51 -6.29
N SER A 30 7.80 21.53 -5.44
CA SER A 30 7.82 21.69 -3.97
C SER A 30 8.94 20.86 -3.36
N PRO A 31 9.75 21.44 -2.47
CA PRO A 31 10.71 20.68 -1.70
C PRO A 31 9.98 19.77 -0.70
N VAL A 32 10.62 18.65 -0.36
CA VAL A 32 10.20 17.76 0.72
C VAL A 32 10.98 18.12 1.99
N ASP A 33 10.28 18.30 3.11
CA ASP A 33 10.88 18.65 4.40
C ASP A 33 11.31 17.41 5.19
N CYS A 34 10.56 16.31 5.06
CA CYS A 34 10.86 15.03 5.71
C CYS A 34 10.37 13.86 4.85
N ALA A 35 11.09 12.75 4.89
CA ALA A 35 10.72 11.48 4.27
C ALA A 35 10.90 10.35 5.30
N THR A 36 9.89 9.49 5.45
CA THR A 36 9.91 8.39 6.44
C THR A 36 9.21 7.16 5.88
N LEU A 37 9.63 5.97 6.32
CA LEU A 37 8.91 4.72 6.04
C LEU A 37 7.75 4.49 7.02
N ALA A 38 7.80 5.11 8.20
CA ALA A 38 6.72 4.98 9.18
C ALA A 38 5.39 5.56 8.66
N PRO A 39 4.23 4.95 8.98
CA PRO A 39 4.08 3.78 9.85
C PRO A 39 4.43 2.42 9.21
N ALA A 40 4.50 2.31 7.88
CA ALA A 40 4.78 1.08 7.13
C ALA A 40 6.29 0.69 7.10
N ASP A 41 6.94 0.61 8.28
CA ASP A 41 8.38 0.30 8.39
C ASP A 41 8.69 -1.18 8.68
N GLU A 42 7.66 -2.02 8.70
CA GLU A 42 7.74 -3.47 8.84
C GLU A 42 8.38 -4.14 7.62
N ALA A 43 8.91 -5.36 7.78
CA ALA A 43 9.94 -5.84 6.86
C ALA A 43 9.47 -6.10 5.42
N GLU A 44 8.20 -6.43 5.28
CA GLU A 44 7.49 -6.73 4.06
C GLU A 44 6.81 -5.48 3.47
N GLU A 45 6.82 -4.35 4.17
CA GLU A 45 5.94 -3.20 3.95
C GLU A 45 6.66 -1.92 3.52
N ARG A 46 8.01 -1.97 3.49
CA ARG A 46 8.90 -0.83 3.19
C ARG A 46 8.88 -0.38 1.73
N ARG A 47 7.71 -0.36 1.12
CA ARG A 47 7.42 0.15 -0.22
C ARG A 47 6.83 1.56 -0.15
N THR A 48 6.27 1.92 0.99
CA THR A 48 5.64 3.23 1.21
C THR A 48 6.63 4.21 1.81
N ILE A 49 6.78 5.38 1.17
CA ILE A 49 7.49 6.52 1.74
C ILE A 49 6.47 7.63 1.99
N LEU A 50 6.34 8.05 3.24
CA LEU A 50 5.57 9.23 3.60
C LEU A 50 6.45 10.47 3.46
N LEU A 51 6.10 11.32 2.49
CA LEU A 51 6.69 12.64 2.30
C LEU A 51 5.91 13.67 3.11
N VAL A 52 6.61 14.58 3.78
CA VAL A 52 6.03 15.67 4.57
C VAL A 52 6.54 16.99 4.03
N GLY A 53 5.62 17.93 3.81
CA GLY A 53 5.90 19.26 3.30
C GLY A 53 4.63 19.93 2.74
N GLU A 54 4.78 21.16 2.28
CA GLU A 54 3.70 21.95 1.69
C GLU A 54 3.62 21.68 0.17
N PHE A 55 2.83 20.68 -0.22
CA PHE A 55 2.79 20.18 -1.60
C PHE A 55 1.68 20.75 -2.47
N ALA A 56 0.72 21.46 -1.88
CA ALA A 56 -0.43 22.03 -2.57
C ALA A 56 -0.63 23.51 -2.25
N SER A 57 -1.32 24.20 -3.13
CA SER A 57 -1.93 25.52 -2.87
C SER A 57 -3.28 25.62 -3.59
N ASP A 58 -4.05 26.68 -3.32
CA ASP A 58 -5.34 26.90 -3.97
C ASP A 58 -5.23 26.83 -5.50
N GLY A 59 -5.85 25.81 -6.10
CA GLY A 59 -5.85 25.57 -7.55
C GLY A 59 -4.56 24.96 -8.12
N ASP A 60 -3.62 24.54 -7.27
CA ASP A 60 -2.36 23.93 -7.68
C ASP A 60 -2.04 22.72 -6.80
N SER A 61 -2.59 21.58 -7.19
CA SER A 61 -2.43 20.29 -6.50
C SER A 61 -1.14 19.59 -6.93
N PRO A 62 -0.55 18.73 -6.07
CA PRO A 62 0.49 17.81 -6.49
C PRO A 62 -0.03 16.87 -7.58
N VAL A 63 0.79 16.58 -8.58
CA VAL A 63 0.47 15.70 -9.71
C VAL A 63 1.48 14.57 -9.90
N GLY A 64 2.58 14.61 -9.16
CA GLY A 64 3.55 13.52 -9.18
C GLY A 64 4.73 13.78 -8.25
N VAL A 65 5.50 12.73 -8.02
CA VAL A 65 6.77 12.80 -7.29
C VAL A 65 7.88 12.22 -8.16
N GLU A 66 8.97 12.95 -8.31
CA GLU A 66 10.18 12.47 -8.96
C GLU A 66 11.26 12.18 -7.93
N ILE A 67 11.94 11.04 -8.11
CA ILE A 67 13.13 10.67 -7.36
C ILE A 67 14.35 11.26 -8.08
N VAL A 68 14.80 12.45 -7.69
CA VAL A 68 15.89 13.20 -8.36
C VAL A 68 17.28 12.82 -7.84
N GLY A 69 17.36 12.24 -6.66
CA GLY A 69 18.59 11.72 -6.04
C GLY A 69 18.72 10.20 -6.13
N THR A 70 19.82 9.66 -5.62
CA THR A 70 19.99 8.19 -5.53
C THR A 70 19.12 7.64 -4.40
N LEU A 71 18.32 6.63 -4.70
CA LEU A 71 17.52 5.86 -3.75
C LEU A 71 17.67 4.38 -4.08
N LEU A 72 18.47 3.67 -3.28
CA LEU A 72 18.69 2.24 -3.50
C LEU A 72 17.57 1.41 -2.86
N THR A 73 17.06 0.43 -3.61
CA THR A 73 16.11 -0.58 -3.13
C THR A 73 16.84 -1.71 -2.39
N ASP A 74 16.10 -2.60 -1.74
CA ASP A 74 16.63 -3.81 -1.08
C ASP A 74 17.44 -4.70 -2.04
N GLU A 75 17.15 -4.64 -3.34
CA GLU A 75 17.85 -5.37 -4.39
C GLU A 75 19.08 -4.63 -4.95
N GLY A 76 19.37 -3.42 -4.44
CA GLY A 76 20.46 -2.57 -4.91
C GLY A 76 20.17 -1.86 -6.23
N VAL A 77 18.92 -1.79 -6.66
CA VAL A 77 18.48 -1.01 -7.83
C VAL A 77 18.34 0.45 -7.42
N ASP A 78 18.89 1.38 -8.20
CA ASP A 78 18.68 2.82 -7.97
C ASP A 78 17.36 3.26 -8.62
N ALA A 79 16.46 3.82 -7.81
CA ALA A 79 15.17 4.36 -8.24
C ALA A 79 15.26 5.80 -8.78
N LYS A 80 16.46 6.37 -8.88
CA LYS A 80 16.67 7.70 -9.48
C LYS A 80 16.04 7.82 -10.87
N GLY A 81 15.26 8.88 -11.07
CA GLY A 81 14.53 9.19 -12.29
C GLY A 81 13.16 8.51 -12.38
N ALA A 82 12.77 7.71 -11.39
CA ALA A 82 11.41 7.21 -11.31
C ALA A 82 10.44 8.35 -11.02
N LEU A 83 9.31 8.32 -11.72
CA LEU A 83 8.19 9.23 -11.55
C LEU A 83 7.00 8.44 -11.01
N VAL A 84 6.52 8.84 -9.83
CA VAL A 84 5.28 8.34 -9.25
C VAL A 84 4.17 9.32 -9.62
N GLU A 85 3.41 8.98 -10.66
CA GLU A 85 2.31 9.82 -11.17
C GLU A 85 1.01 9.65 -10.40
N THR A 86 0.93 8.60 -9.57
CA THR A 86 -0.25 8.30 -8.76
C THR A 86 -0.32 9.25 -7.56
N VAL A 87 -0.76 10.47 -7.82
CA VAL A 87 -1.31 11.37 -6.82
C VAL A 87 -2.81 11.35 -7.04
N VAL A 88 -3.47 10.28 -6.60
CA VAL A 88 -4.93 10.20 -6.72
C VAL A 88 -5.54 11.39 -5.98
N PRO A 89 -6.50 12.11 -6.61
CA PRO A 89 -7.18 13.20 -5.94
C PRO A 89 -7.77 12.69 -4.63
N LEU A 90 -7.42 13.33 -3.50
CA LEU A 90 -7.84 12.91 -2.16
C LEU A 90 -9.35 12.57 -2.10
N ALA A 91 -10.18 13.40 -2.75
CA ALA A 91 -11.63 13.22 -2.81
C ALA A 91 -12.14 11.94 -3.53
N ALA A 92 -11.28 11.16 -4.17
CA ALA A 92 -11.66 9.87 -4.77
C ALA A 92 -11.71 8.73 -3.75
N GLY A 93 -11.18 8.94 -2.55
CA GLY A 93 -10.99 7.90 -1.53
C GLY A 93 -9.82 6.97 -1.86
N PRO A 94 -9.50 6.04 -0.94
CA PRO A 94 -8.34 5.20 -1.08
C PRO A 94 -8.55 4.10 -2.11
N SER A 95 -7.49 3.73 -2.84
CA SER A 95 -7.49 2.59 -3.74
C SER A 95 -6.28 1.67 -3.49
N ILE A 96 -6.40 0.41 -3.92
CA ILE A 96 -5.32 -0.59 -3.81
C ILE A 96 -4.36 -0.39 -4.99
N VAL A 97 -3.11 -0.02 -4.72
CA VAL A 97 -2.08 0.14 -5.76
C VAL A 97 -1.24 -1.10 -5.97
N LEU A 98 -1.21 -2.00 -5.00
CA LEU A 98 -0.46 -3.24 -5.07
C LEU A 98 -1.19 -4.37 -4.34
N ALA A 99 -1.13 -5.57 -4.89
CA ALA A 99 -1.61 -6.77 -4.23
C ALA A 99 -0.60 -7.90 -4.47
N GLU A 100 0.02 -8.39 -3.40
CA GLU A 100 1.08 -9.39 -3.43
C GLU A 100 0.62 -10.70 -2.79
N HIS A 101 0.90 -11.80 -3.47
CA HIS A 101 0.65 -13.16 -2.99
C HIS A 101 1.92 -13.73 -2.35
N TYR A 102 1.79 -14.17 -1.09
CA TYR A 102 2.85 -14.80 -0.32
C TYR A 102 2.42 -16.20 0.13
N LEU A 103 3.25 -17.21 -0.15
CA LEU A 103 3.10 -18.51 0.49
C LEU A 103 3.58 -18.41 1.94
N MET A 104 2.87 -19.04 2.88
CA MET A 104 3.29 -19.04 4.30
C MET A 104 4.69 -19.63 4.50
N SER A 105 5.11 -20.55 3.63
CA SER A 105 6.46 -21.13 3.64
C SER A 105 7.58 -20.18 3.21
N GLU A 106 7.24 -19.06 2.56
CA GLU A 106 8.18 -18.09 2.00
C GLU A 106 8.32 -16.84 2.88
N LEU A 107 7.40 -16.65 3.82
CA LEU A 107 7.43 -15.53 4.76
C LEU A 107 8.51 -15.76 5.83
N PRO A 108 9.26 -14.71 6.21
CA PRO A 108 10.21 -14.82 7.30
C PRO A 108 9.52 -15.30 8.59
N THR A 109 10.25 -16.07 9.39
CA THR A 109 9.73 -16.54 10.68
C THR A 109 9.38 -15.34 11.56
N GLY A 110 8.09 -15.16 11.86
CA GLY A 110 7.57 -14.06 12.67
C GLY A 110 6.84 -12.96 11.89
N SER A 111 6.82 -13.01 10.55
CA SER A 111 6.18 -11.99 9.70
C SER A 111 4.67 -12.13 9.55
N THR A 112 4.04 -13.12 10.18
CA THR A 112 2.58 -13.39 10.07
C THR A 112 1.99 -13.75 11.42
N ASP A 113 2.54 -13.23 12.51
CA ASP A 113 2.16 -13.60 13.87
C ASP A 113 0.65 -13.41 14.17
N LYS A 114 -0.08 -12.72 13.28
CA LYS A 114 -1.53 -12.49 13.33
C LYS A 114 -2.38 -13.49 12.53
N CYS A 115 -1.85 -14.22 11.52
CA CYS A 115 -2.65 -15.19 10.76
C CYS A 115 -2.81 -16.55 11.48
N PRO A 116 -3.96 -17.24 11.36
CA PRO A 116 -4.15 -18.58 11.91
C PRO A 116 -3.16 -19.63 11.39
N ALA A 117 -2.85 -20.64 12.19
CA ALA A 117 -1.87 -21.69 11.85
C ALA A 117 -2.25 -22.55 10.64
N ASP A 118 -3.52 -22.56 10.24
CA ASP A 118 -4.07 -23.24 9.07
C ASP A 118 -4.18 -22.33 7.83
N THR A 119 -3.53 -21.16 7.85
CA THR A 119 -3.36 -20.31 6.67
C THR A 119 -2.40 -20.98 5.70
N ASP A 120 -2.77 -21.07 4.41
CA ASP A 120 -1.92 -21.62 3.35
C ASP A 120 -1.10 -20.53 2.65
N HIS A 121 -1.73 -19.38 2.41
CA HIS A 121 -1.11 -18.20 1.80
C HIS A 121 -1.80 -16.91 2.24
N ILE A 122 -1.14 -15.79 2.00
CA ILE A 122 -1.60 -14.43 2.31
C ILE A 122 -1.68 -13.62 1.02
N ILE A 123 -2.71 -12.79 0.90
CA ILE A 123 -2.71 -11.66 -0.03
C ILE A 123 -2.43 -10.41 0.80
N LYS A 124 -1.33 -9.71 0.54
CA LYS A 124 -1.03 -8.41 1.15
C LYS A 124 -1.43 -7.32 0.16
N THR A 125 -2.28 -6.39 0.56
CA THR A 125 -2.61 -5.21 -0.25
C THR A 125 -1.87 -4.00 0.25
N THR A 126 -1.37 -3.16 -0.65
CA THR A 126 -0.90 -1.81 -0.34
C THR A 126 -1.89 -0.80 -0.93
N TRP A 127 -2.36 0.11 -0.09
CA TRP A 127 -3.25 1.21 -0.45
C TRP A 127 -2.46 2.48 -0.76
N GLU A 128 -3.05 3.42 -1.48
CA GLU A 128 -2.36 4.68 -1.84
C GLU A 128 -1.91 5.51 -0.64
N GLY A 129 -2.61 5.36 0.48
CA GLY A 129 -2.27 5.92 1.77
C GLY A 129 -2.89 5.09 2.88
N GLY A 130 -2.74 5.54 4.12
CA GLY A 130 -3.29 4.81 5.27
C GLY A 130 -4.79 4.58 5.13
N VAL A 131 -5.28 3.43 5.58
CA VAL A 131 -6.70 3.08 5.47
C VAL A 131 -7.29 2.66 6.81
N SER A 132 -8.55 3.02 7.00
CA SER A 132 -9.38 2.65 8.14
C SER A 132 -10.78 2.27 7.67
N GLY A 133 -11.65 1.83 8.58
CA GLY A 133 -13.08 1.70 8.31
C GLY A 133 -13.82 3.05 8.46
N PRO A 134 -15.10 3.12 8.04
CA PRO A 134 -15.83 4.38 7.98
C PRO A 134 -15.92 5.10 9.32
N GLY A 135 -15.58 6.39 9.34
CA GLY A 135 -15.46 7.21 10.55
C GLY A 135 -14.18 6.96 11.35
N GLY A 136 -13.12 6.48 10.69
CA GLY A 136 -11.85 6.13 11.32
C GLY A 136 -11.91 4.92 12.25
N THR A 137 -12.83 3.99 12.02
CA THR A 137 -12.92 2.76 12.83
C THR A 137 -11.87 1.75 12.41
N ASP A 138 -11.55 0.80 13.28
CA ASP A 138 -10.69 -0.31 12.88
C ASP A 138 -11.34 -1.17 11.78
N LEU A 139 -10.51 -1.86 10.99
CA LEU A 139 -11.03 -2.82 10.01
C LEU A 139 -11.61 -4.04 10.74
N ASP A 140 -12.74 -4.52 10.24
CA ASP A 140 -13.56 -5.52 10.91
C ASP A 140 -14.13 -6.58 9.93
N GLU A 141 -15.09 -7.36 10.42
CA GLU A 141 -15.76 -8.41 9.65
C GLU A 141 -16.42 -7.91 8.36
N SER A 142 -16.88 -6.65 8.31
CA SER A 142 -17.49 -6.09 7.11
C SER A 142 -16.44 -5.93 5.98
N HIS A 143 -15.21 -5.59 6.34
CA HIS A 143 -14.08 -5.48 5.43
C HIS A 143 -13.65 -6.87 4.95
N ARG A 144 -13.57 -7.85 5.86
CA ARG A 144 -13.23 -9.25 5.52
C ARG A 144 -14.21 -9.85 4.53
N LEU A 145 -15.52 -9.65 4.76
CA LEU A 145 -16.58 -10.20 3.92
C LEU A 145 -16.81 -9.38 2.65
N GLY A 146 -16.51 -8.08 2.70
CA GLY A 146 -16.68 -7.15 1.59
C GLY A 146 -15.50 -7.09 0.62
N THR A 147 -14.36 -7.69 0.99
CA THR A 147 -13.19 -7.82 0.12
C THR A 147 -13.02 -9.27 -0.33
N THR A 148 -13.01 -9.45 -1.65
CA THR A 148 -13.05 -10.77 -2.29
C THR A 148 -11.81 -11.02 -3.13
N VAL A 149 -11.38 -12.28 -3.22
CA VAL A 149 -10.25 -12.72 -4.03
C VAL A 149 -10.74 -13.68 -5.10
N GLU A 150 -10.58 -13.30 -6.36
CA GLU A 150 -10.78 -14.17 -7.51
C GLU A 150 -9.52 -15.00 -7.76
N TYR A 151 -9.69 -16.30 -7.98
CA TYR A 151 -8.63 -17.24 -8.29
C TYR A 151 -8.61 -17.58 -9.77
N ALA A 152 -7.46 -18.02 -10.28
CA ALA A 152 -7.32 -18.46 -11.68
C ALA A 152 -8.27 -19.62 -12.06
N SER A 153 -8.79 -20.36 -11.08
CA SER A 153 -9.83 -21.38 -11.27
C SER A 153 -11.22 -20.82 -11.57
N GLY A 154 -11.42 -19.50 -11.40
CA GLY A 154 -12.71 -18.82 -11.41
C GLY A 154 -13.45 -18.85 -10.07
N GLU A 155 -12.83 -19.42 -9.02
CA GLU A 155 -13.41 -19.39 -7.68
C GLU A 155 -13.22 -18.02 -7.05
N VAL A 156 -14.25 -17.53 -6.34
CA VAL A 156 -14.18 -16.31 -5.53
C VAL A 156 -14.22 -16.69 -4.07
N ARG A 157 -13.23 -16.25 -3.30
CA ARG A 157 -13.09 -16.54 -1.87
C ARG A 157 -13.01 -15.24 -1.07
N VAL A 158 -13.27 -15.34 0.22
CA VAL A 158 -12.97 -14.30 1.21
C VAL A 158 -11.90 -14.82 2.16
N ALA A 159 -11.12 -13.90 2.74
CA ALA A 159 -10.10 -14.26 3.73
C ALA A 159 -10.74 -14.88 4.98
N THR A 160 -10.06 -15.79 5.67
CA THR A 160 -10.53 -16.31 6.97
C THR A 160 -10.34 -15.30 8.10
N LEU A 161 -9.32 -14.44 7.98
CA LEU A 161 -9.00 -13.38 8.92
C LEU A 161 -8.34 -12.23 8.17
N LEU A 162 -8.54 -11.00 8.66
CA LEU A 162 -7.68 -9.88 8.35
C LEU A 162 -6.57 -9.83 9.38
N ALA A 163 -5.33 -10.05 8.93
CA ALA A 163 -4.16 -9.74 9.70
C ALA A 163 -3.76 -8.30 9.44
N ASP A 164 -2.95 -7.77 10.34
CA ASP A 164 -2.34 -6.45 10.20
C ASP A 164 -3.28 -5.28 9.97
N ALA A 165 -4.45 -5.32 10.62
CA ALA A 165 -5.52 -4.36 10.41
C ALA A 165 -5.49 -3.15 11.37
N PHE A 166 -4.49 -3.04 12.25
CA PHE A 166 -4.57 -2.22 13.48
C PHE A 166 -3.34 -1.37 13.80
N ASP A 167 -2.43 -1.17 12.85
CA ASP A 167 -1.20 -0.39 13.05
C ASP A 167 -1.26 1.02 12.40
N ASN A 168 -2.37 1.33 11.71
CA ASN A 168 -2.66 2.60 11.03
C ASN A 168 -1.75 2.89 9.83
N ASP A 169 -1.25 1.84 9.19
CA ASP A 169 -0.45 1.95 7.99
C ASP A 169 -1.33 1.79 6.71
N ASN A 170 -0.70 1.57 5.55
CA ASN A 170 -1.38 1.38 4.28
C ASN A 170 -1.38 -0.06 3.77
N HIS A 171 -1.11 -1.04 4.63
CA HIS A 171 -1.15 -2.45 4.33
C HIS A 171 -2.34 -3.14 5.00
N VAL A 172 -2.83 -4.19 4.35
CA VAL A 172 -3.83 -5.09 4.92
C VAL A 172 -3.51 -6.51 4.46
N GLU A 173 -3.50 -7.45 5.39
CA GLU A 173 -3.22 -8.85 5.10
C GLU A 173 -4.48 -9.71 5.14
N PHE A 174 -4.69 -10.48 4.07
CA PHE A 174 -5.83 -11.37 3.90
C PHE A 174 -5.35 -12.83 4.05
N CYS A 175 -5.57 -13.44 5.21
CA CYS A 175 -5.21 -14.84 5.47
C CYS A 175 -6.16 -15.78 4.70
N MET A 176 -5.65 -16.69 3.86
CA MET A 176 -6.46 -17.60 3.06
C MET A 176 -6.21 -19.07 3.47
N SER A 177 -7.27 -19.80 3.80
CA SER A 177 -7.21 -21.18 4.34
C SER A 177 -7.44 -22.27 3.29
N ALA A 178 -6.99 -22.06 2.06
CA ALA A 178 -7.00 -23.07 1.02
C ALA A 178 -5.99 -22.69 -0.08
N PRO A 179 -5.22 -23.65 -0.63
CA PRO A 179 -4.27 -23.35 -1.69
C PRO A 179 -5.00 -22.88 -2.96
N GLY A 180 -4.29 -22.14 -3.80
CA GLY A 180 -4.75 -21.72 -5.12
C GLY A 180 -3.95 -20.54 -5.64
N GLU A 181 -4.01 -20.29 -6.95
CA GLU A 181 -3.39 -19.11 -7.55
C GLU A 181 -4.40 -17.94 -7.55
N PRO A 182 -4.22 -16.92 -6.69
CA PRO A 182 -5.04 -15.71 -6.73
C PRO A 182 -4.75 -14.93 -8.02
N ALA A 183 -5.80 -14.37 -8.62
CA ALA A 183 -5.71 -13.58 -9.84
C ALA A 183 -6.00 -12.10 -9.59
N ALA A 184 -7.00 -11.79 -8.76
CA ALA A 184 -7.36 -10.42 -8.44
C ALA A 184 -7.99 -10.33 -7.05
N ILE A 185 -7.82 -9.18 -6.41
CA ILE A 185 -8.52 -8.81 -5.16
C ILE A 185 -9.42 -7.61 -5.43
N THR A 186 -10.64 -7.64 -4.89
CA THR A 186 -11.64 -6.60 -5.07
C THR A 186 -12.17 -6.15 -3.72
N ALA A 187 -11.99 -4.87 -3.40
CA ALA A 187 -12.59 -4.21 -2.25
C ALA A 187 -13.94 -3.60 -2.65
N GLY A 188 -15.00 -3.96 -1.93
CA GLY A 188 -16.33 -3.35 -2.08
C GLY A 188 -16.31 -1.84 -1.78
N SER A 189 -17.25 -1.09 -2.36
CA SER A 189 -17.35 0.36 -2.15
C SER A 189 -17.77 0.71 -0.73
N GLY A 190 -17.22 1.79 -0.19
CA GLY A 190 -17.60 2.35 1.11
C GLY A 190 -17.12 1.54 2.31
N LEU A 191 -16.14 0.66 2.11
CA LEU A 191 -15.55 -0.16 3.17
C LEU A 191 -14.34 0.52 3.79
N TYR A 192 -13.50 1.15 2.99
CA TYR A 192 -12.23 1.75 3.43
C TYR A 192 -12.31 3.26 3.35
N GLU A 193 -11.74 3.95 4.33
CA GLU A 193 -11.69 5.39 4.50
C GLU A 193 -10.23 5.83 4.60
N ASP A 194 -9.86 6.87 3.86
CA ASP A 194 -8.55 7.50 3.99
C ASP A 194 -8.51 8.51 5.16
N PRO A 195 -7.34 9.06 5.53
CA PRO A 195 -7.24 10.00 6.65
C PRO A 195 -7.98 11.34 6.43
N ASN A 196 -8.45 11.63 5.21
CA ASN A 196 -9.25 12.81 4.90
C ASN A 196 -10.76 12.54 5.08
N GLY A 197 -11.16 11.28 5.36
CA GLY A 197 -12.54 10.88 5.52
C GLY A 197 -13.23 10.51 4.21
N ASP A 198 -12.47 10.28 3.14
CA ASP A 198 -12.99 9.91 1.84
C ASP A 198 -13.09 8.38 1.71
N LEU A 199 -14.28 7.90 1.33
CA LEU A 199 -14.56 6.48 1.21
C LEU A 199 -14.13 5.91 -0.15
N ASN A 200 -13.62 4.69 -0.15
CA ASN A 200 -13.22 4.00 -1.37
C ASN A 200 -14.42 3.72 -2.27
N VAL A 201 -14.18 3.78 -3.58
CA VAL A 201 -15.07 3.20 -4.58
C VAL A 201 -14.78 1.71 -4.75
N LEU A 202 -15.61 1.01 -5.56
CA LEU A 202 -15.30 -0.37 -5.94
C LEU A 202 -13.95 -0.38 -6.64
N HIS A 203 -13.01 -1.15 -6.10
CA HIS A 203 -11.66 -1.18 -6.63
C HIS A 203 -11.14 -2.61 -6.72
N THR A 204 -10.53 -2.93 -7.86
CA THR A 204 -9.97 -4.25 -8.16
C THR A 204 -8.51 -4.09 -8.54
N GLN A 205 -7.66 -4.92 -7.94
CA GLN A 205 -6.24 -4.96 -8.22
C GLN A 205 -5.81 -6.38 -8.62
N VAL A 206 -4.96 -6.47 -9.65
CA VAL A 206 -4.35 -7.74 -10.05
C VAL A 206 -3.39 -8.18 -8.96
N VAL A 207 -3.51 -9.45 -8.56
CA VAL A 207 -2.59 -10.06 -7.61
C VAL A 207 -1.36 -10.54 -8.37
N ILE A 208 -0.19 -10.14 -7.87
CA ILE A 208 1.10 -10.62 -8.38
C ILE A 208 1.79 -11.48 -7.32
N ASN A 209 2.62 -12.42 -7.77
CA ASN A 209 3.47 -13.14 -6.82
C ASN A 209 4.50 -12.18 -6.23
N ALA A 210 4.66 -12.23 -4.91
CA ALA A 210 5.58 -11.36 -4.21
C ALA A 210 7.01 -11.51 -4.76
N SER A 211 7.69 -10.40 -4.97
CA SER A 211 9.11 -10.40 -5.35
C SER A 211 9.96 -10.69 -4.12
N ARG A 212 10.76 -11.77 -4.17
CA ARG A 212 11.66 -12.16 -3.08
C ARG A 212 12.70 -11.10 -2.77
#